data_AF-A0A6N7ZHY6-F1
#
_entry.id   AF-A0A6N7ZHY6-F1
#
_cell.length_a   1.000
_cell.length_b   1.000
_cell.length_c   1.000
_cell.angle_alpha   90.00
_cell.angle_beta   90.00
_cell.angle_gamma   90.00
#
_symmetry.space_group_name_H-M   'P 1'
#
loop_
_entity.id
_entity.type
_entity.pdbx_description
1 polymer ?
#
loop_
_entity_poly.entity_id
_entity_poly.type
_entity_poly.pdbx_seq_one_letter_code
_entity_poly.pdbx_strand_id
1 'polypeptide(L)'
;MTHLGSRLSALVDGQLSPAEAERALEHVAACARCAAELSAARAARRALSSAGPVEPAPDLAARLLALSAQIPPSEGDPLRSAPVAVDPWSQPVPLPRGEWSGEVRRGSVRRRVAGLVVAGVGVAAVGLFALGESPLVTPDLHRSDPLRVLAQATPRTTGAHVVGGARTEPAGEPGTGPVAVEDAGAVLEALDDQGWTCPTALPPGFELVDVRDDAARHLLELDLAAPDGEAVVREQAGLLDASALAGAETWDVDGRRVHVLSDEPWHVVWQSGDTVIDVVADTEQETVAALVAAFPARDYDAGVPARISRGWTTMTGALGTS
;
A
#
# COMPACT_ATOMS: atom_id res chain seq x y z
N MET A 1 -8.73 1.54 37.60
CA MET A 1 -7.46 2.30 37.65
C MET A 1 -6.86 2.27 36.26
N THR A 2 -6.46 3.41 35.71
CA THR A 2 -5.90 3.50 34.36
C THR A 2 -4.41 3.13 34.34
N HIS A 3 -4.00 2.32 33.37
CA HIS A 3 -2.60 1.96 33.14
C HIS A 3 -1.82 3.13 32.51
N LEU A 4 -0.49 3.07 32.52
CA LEU A 4 0.37 4.18 32.06
C LEU A 4 0.37 4.38 30.54
N GLY A 5 0.09 3.35 29.74
CA GLY A 5 0.05 3.44 28.27
C GLY A 5 1.32 4.06 27.69
N SER A 6 1.17 5.09 26.84
CA SER A 6 2.28 5.80 26.20
C SER A 6 3.29 6.45 27.16
N ARG A 7 2.88 6.75 28.41
CA ARG A 7 3.80 7.29 29.43
C ARG A 7 4.85 6.27 29.88
N LEU A 8 4.60 4.97 29.68
CA LEU A 8 5.58 3.94 29.99
C LEU A 8 6.78 4.00 29.05
N SER A 9 6.56 4.23 27.75
CA SER A 9 7.66 4.45 26.79
C SER A 9 8.45 5.70 27.17
N ALA A 10 7.77 6.81 27.47
CA ALA A 10 8.44 8.03 27.92
C ALA A 10 9.27 7.82 29.20
N LEU A 11 8.79 6.98 30.15
CA LEU A 11 9.55 6.59 31.33
C LEU A 11 10.79 5.77 30.96
N VAL A 12 10.67 4.80 30.04
CA VAL A 12 11.79 3.98 29.56
C VAL A 12 12.85 4.84 28.88
N ASP A 13 12.43 5.81 28.08
CA ASP A 13 13.30 6.70 27.30
C ASP A 13 13.91 7.85 28.12
N GLY A 14 13.45 8.05 29.36
CA GLY A 14 13.90 9.14 30.22
C GLY A 14 13.34 10.51 29.82
N GLN A 15 12.20 10.54 29.14
CA GLN A 15 11.54 11.75 28.61
C GLN A 15 10.53 12.37 29.59
N LEU A 16 10.26 11.72 30.73
CA LEU A 16 9.40 12.27 31.79
C LEU A 16 10.17 13.23 32.67
N SER A 17 9.50 14.29 33.16
CA SER A 17 10.06 15.13 34.22
C SER A 17 10.26 14.31 35.51
N PRO A 18 11.17 14.71 36.42
CA PRO A 18 11.43 13.96 37.66
C PRO A 18 10.17 13.66 38.47
N ALA A 19 9.28 14.63 38.63
CA ALA A 19 8.01 14.47 39.35
C ALA A 19 6.99 13.56 38.63
N GLU A 20 7.06 13.44 37.30
CA GLU A 20 6.24 12.49 36.54
C GLU A 20 6.82 11.08 36.60
N ALA A 21 8.14 10.96 36.55
CA ALA A 21 8.84 9.68 36.68
C ALA A 21 8.57 9.06 38.06
N GLU A 22 8.64 9.84 39.14
CA GLU A 22 8.31 9.37 40.50
C GLU A 22 6.88 8.82 40.59
N ARG A 23 5.89 9.58 40.10
CA ARG A 23 4.48 9.14 40.05
C ARG A 23 4.28 7.89 39.20
N ALA A 24 4.97 7.79 38.07
CA ALA A 24 4.90 6.61 37.21
C ALA A 24 5.52 5.38 37.89
N LEU A 25 6.65 5.54 38.59
CA LEU A 25 7.29 4.46 39.35
C LEU A 25 6.45 4.02 40.55
N GLU A 26 5.78 4.95 41.23
CA GLU A 26 4.83 4.63 42.30
C GLU A 26 3.68 3.76 41.78
N HIS A 27 3.11 4.12 40.62
CA HIS A 27 2.09 3.29 39.97
C HIS A 27 2.63 1.92 39.56
N VAL A 28 3.84 1.85 38.99
CA VAL A 28 4.49 0.58 38.60
C VAL A 28 4.70 -0.33 39.81
N ALA A 29 5.05 0.23 40.97
CA ALA A 29 5.21 -0.54 42.19
C ALA A 29 3.88 -1.17 42.66
N ALA A 30 2.74 -0.54 42.38
CA ALA A 30 1.41 -1.02 42.75
C ALA A 30 0.71 -1.85 41.65
N CYS A 31 1.19 -1.83 40.40
CA CYS A 31 0.52 -2.44 39.25
C CYS A 31 1.41 -3.48 38.54
N ALA A 32 1.08 -4.76 38.71
CA ALA A 32 1.83 -5.87 38.13
C ALA A 32 1.91 -5.84 36.59
N ARG A 33 0.85 -5.39 35.91
CA ARG A 33 0.83 -5.25 34.44
C ARG A 33 1.83 -4.19 33.97
N CYS A 34 1.77 -2.98 34.53
CA CYS A 34 2.71 -1.91 34.20
C CYS A 34 4.17 -2.29 34.56
N ALA A 35 4.38 -3.09 35.60
CA ALA A 35 5.69 -3.64 35.94
C ALA A 35 6.21 -4.63 34.90
N ALA A 36 5.34 -5.54 34.43
CA ALA A 36 5.68 -6.49 33.36
C ALA A 36 6.03 -5.76 32.06
N GLU A 37 5.18 -4.82 31.63
CA GLU A 37 5.40 -3.99 30.43
C GLU A 37 6.72 -3.19 30.54
N LEU A 38 7.01 -2.58 31.69
CA LEU A 38 8.26 -1.85 31.92
C LEU A 38 9.49 -2.77 31.86
N SER A 39 9.38 -3.97 32.40
CA SER A 39 10.47 -4.96 32.36
C SER A 39 10.77 -5.42 30.93
N ALA A 40 9.74 -5.65 30.12
CA ALA A 40 9.85 -6.03 28.72
C ALA A 40 10.48 -4.90 27.89
N ALA A 41 10.00 -3.67 28.06
CA ALA A 41 10.55 -2.50 27.36
C ALA A 41 12.03 -2.25 27.70
N ARG A 42 12.42 -2.38 28.99
CA ARG A 42 13.84 -2.29 29.40
C ARG A 42 14.69 -3.46 28.88
N ALA A 43 14.13 -4.65 28.73
CA ALA A 43 14.82 -5.78 28.12
C ALA A 43 15.08 -5.52 26.63
N ALA A 44 14.07 -5.05 25.89
CA ALA A 44 14.20 -4.67 24.49
C ALA A 44 15.24 -3.54 24.29
N ARG A 45 15.19 -2.48 25.11
CA ARG A 45 16.17 -1.39 25.06
C ARG A 45 17.60 -1.90 25.30
N ARG A 46 17.79 -2.81 26.26
CA ARG A 46 19.09 -3.45 26.52
C ARG A 46 19.57 -4.26 25.31
N ALA A 47 18.71 -5.11 24.75
CA ALA A 47 19.04 -5.91 23.57
C ALA A 47 19.49 -5.05 22.39
N LEU A 48 18.73 -3.99 22.07
CA LEU A 48 19.07 -3.04 21.01
C LEU A 48 20.37 -2.28 21.30
N SER A 49 20.55 -1.82 22.54
CA SER A 49 21.77 -1.11 22.93
C SER A 49 23.02 -2.00 22.93
N SER A 50 22.83 -3.32 23.07
CA SER A 50 23.91 -4.32 22.99
C SER A 50 24.15 -4.86 21.58
N ALA A 51 23.33 -4.48 20.61
CA ALA A 51 23.55 -4.85 19.21
C ALA A 51 24.87 -4.23 18.75
N GLY A 52 25.82 -5.07 18.34
CA GLY A 52 27.09 -4.62 17.79
C GLY A 52 26.91 -3.89 16.45
N PRO A 53 27.91 -3.11 16.02
CA PRO A 53 27.90 -2.54 14.68
C PRO A 53 27.89 -3.67 13.64
N VAL A 54 27.00 -3.57 12.65
CA VAL A 54 27.02 -4.43 11.48
C VAL A 54 28.08 -3.89 10.53
N GLU A 55 29.20 -4.60 10.36
CA GLU A 55 30.21 -4.19 9.38
C GLU A 55 29.65 -4.36 7.96
N PRO A 56 29.74 -3.32 7.10
CA PRO A 56 29.39 -3.49 5.70
C PRO A 56 30.36 -4.48 5.04
N ALA A 57 29.90 -5.14 3.97
CA ALA A 57 30.77 -5.98 3.17
C ALA A 57 31.98 -5.17 2.68
N PRO A 58 33.21 -5.72 2.71
CA PRO A 58 34.43 -4.98 2.41
C PRO A 58 34.48 -4.46 0.97
N ASP A 59 33.67 -5.03 0.08
CA ASP A 59 33.53 -4.65 -1.32
C ASP A 59 32.38 -3.66 -1.57
N LEU A 60 31.61 -3.25 -0.55
CA LEU A 60 30.45 -2.38 -0.70
C LEU A 60 30.81 -1.07 -1.43
N ALA A 61 31.91 -0.43 -1.03
CA ALA A 61 32.36 0.80 -1.67
C ALA A 61 32.70 0.58 -3.15
N ALA A 62 33.36 -0.54 -3.48
CA ALA A 62 33.69 -0.90 -4.85
C ALA A 62 32.41 -1.17 -5.68
N ARG A 63 31.42 -1.86 -5.09
CA ARG A 63 30.12 -2.13 -5.74
C ARG A 63 29.32 -0.85 -5.98
N LEU A 64 29.32 0.09 -5.03
CA LEU A 64 28.67 1.40 -5.19
C LEU A 64 29.34 2.24 -6.27
N LEU A 65 30.67 2.25 -6.34
CA LEU A 65 31.41 2.94 -7.41
C LEU A 65 31.20 2.28 -8.78
N ALA A 66 31.11 0.94 -8.83
CA ALA A 66 30.77 0.23 -10.06
C ALA A 66 29.33 0.50 -10.52
N LEU A 67 28.40 0.71 -9.58
CA LEU A 67 27.03 1.10 -9.89
C LEU A 67 26.96 2.54 -10.41
N SER A 68 27.67 3.47 -9.79
CA SER A 68 27.70 4.87 -10.24
C SER A 68 28.34 5.01 -11.63
N ALA A 69 29.34 4.19 -11.95
CA ALA A 69 29.96 4.15 -13.27
C ALA A 69 29.03 3.66 -14.40
N GLN A 70 27.92 2.98 -14.06
CA GLN A 70 26.89 2.56 -15.03
C GLN A 70 25.86 3.67 -15.31
N ILE A 71 25.87 4.76 -14.52
CA ILE A 71 24.99 5.90 -14.76
C ILE A 71 25.62 6.72 -15.91
N PRO A 72 24.89 6.93 -17.03
CA PRO A 72 25.40 7.73 -18.13
C PRO A 72 25.69 9.17 -17.67
N PRO A 73 26.72 9.83 -18.24
CA PRO A 73 27.10 11.19 -17.87
C PRO A 73 25.91 12.13 -18.03
N SER A 74 25.68 12.99 -17.04
CA SER A 74 24.61 14.00 -17.04
C SER A 74 24.98 15.28 -17.80
N GLU A 75 26.12 15.29 -18.52
CA GLU A 75 26.52 16.44 -19.33
C GLU A 75 25.44 16.76 -20.37
N GLY A 76 24.81 17.92 -20.23
CA GLY A 76 23.75 18.39 -21.12
C GLY A 76 22.34 17.93 -20.77
N ASP A 77 22.13 17.17 -19.68
CA ASP A 77 20.79 16.82 -19.19
C ASP A 77 20.31 17.88 -18.18
N PRO A 78 19.35 18.76 -18.55
CA PRO A 78 18.85 19.82 -17.66
C PRO A 78 18.09 19.29 -16.44
N LEU A 79 17.69 18.01 -16.42
CA LEU A 79 17.02 17.38 -15.28
C LEU A 79 18.01 16.78 -14.27
N ARG A 80 19.28 16.60 -14.67
CA ARG A 80 20.35 16.00 -13.84
C ARG A 80 21.54 16.94 -13.61
N SER A 81 21.49 18.15 -14.15
CA SER A 81 22.46 19.20 -13.83
C SER A 81 22.34 19.60 -12.36
N ALA A 82 23.47 19.68 -11.67
CA ALA A 82 23.52 20.18 -10.30
C ALA A 82 22.92 21.59 -10.24
N PRO A 83 22.10 21.91 -9.23
CA PRO A 83 21.60 23.27 -9.06
C PRO A 83 22.79 24.22 -8.98
N VAL A 84 22.72 25.32 -9.74
CA VAL A 84 23.72 26.39 -9.68
C VAL A 84 23.86 26.79 -8.21
N ALA A 85 25.09 26.89 -7.71
CA ALA A 85 25.35 27.32 -6.33
C ALA A 85 24.65 28.67 -6.10
N VAL A 86 23.57 28.64 -5.31
CA VAL A 86 22.77 29.82 -4.99
C VAL A 86 23.40 30.48 -3.76
N ASP A 87 23.46 31.81 -3.75
CA ASP A 87 23.89 32.58 -2.57
C ASP A 87 23.00 32.22 -1.36
N PRO A 88 23.55 31.72 -0.24
CA PRO A 88 22.78 31.35 0.96
C PRO A 88 21.99 32.52 1.57
N TRP A 89 22.36 33.77 1.24
CA TRP A 89 21.71 34.98 1.74
C TRP A 89 20.71 35.58 0.75
N SER A 90 20.52 34.94 -0.41
CA SER A 90 19.49 35.34 -1.36
C SER A 90 18.11 34.99 -0.83
N GLN A 91 17.17 35.95 -0.96
CA GLN A 91 15.77 35.72 -0.63
C GLN A 91 15.21 34.65 -1.59
N PRO A 92 14.64 33.54 -1.09
CA PRO A 92 14.03 32.55 -1.96
C PRO A 92 12.91 33.20 -2.75
N VAL A 93 12.90 33.00 -4.08
CA VAL A 93 11.78 33.41 -4.92
C VAL A 93 10.53 32.68 -4.40
N PRO A 94 9.45 33.40 -4.04
CA PRO A 94 8.24 32.75 -3.60
C PRO A 94 7.69 31.90 -4.74
N LEU A 95 7.67 30.59 -4.53
CA LEU A 95 7.05 29.65 -5.45
C LEU A 95 5.54 29.97 -5.51
N PRO A 96 4.93 30.02 -6.71
CA PRO A 96 3.49 30.24 -6.82
C PRO A 96 2.76 29.11 -6.10
N ARG A 97 2.14 29.43 -4.95
CA ARG A 97 1.42 28.47 -4.08
C ARG A 97 0.09 27.95 -4.66
N GLY A 98 -0.19 28.22 -5.93
CA GLY A 98 -1.48 27.92 -6.57
C GLY A 98 -1.42 26.97 -7.77
N GLU A 99 -0.23 26.61 -8.26
CA GLU A 99 -0.10 25.80 -9.49
C GLU A 99 0.95 24.70 -9.36
N TRP A 100 0.98 24.06 -8.20
CA TRP A 100 1.70 22.79 -8.03
C TRP A 100 0.68 21.67 -8.17
N SER A 101 0.05 21.55 -9.34
CA SER A 101 -0.52 20.26 -9.73
C SER A 101 0.68 19.34 -9.98
N GLY A 102 0.71 18.17 -9.37
CA GLY A 102 1.70 17.12 -9.66
C GLY A 102 1.59 16.55 -11.08
N GLU A 103 1.04 17.33 -12.02
CA GLU A 103 1.03 17.04 -13.44
C GLU A 103 2.45 17.19 -13.96
N VAL A 104 3.18 16.09 -13.91
CA VAL A 104 4.32 15.90 -14.78
C VAL A 104 3.77 16.04 -16.20
N ARG A 105 3.93 17.22 -16.82
CA ARG A 105 3.74 17.38 -18.26
C ARG A 105 4.73 16.44 -18.91
N ARG A 106 4.30 15.19 -19.14
CA ARG A 106 4.99 14.26 -20.01
C ARG A 106 5.04 14.98 -21.34
N GLY A 107 6.20 15.55 -21.66
CA GLY A 107 6.48 16.10 -22.96
C GLY A 107 6.06 15.04 -23.95
N SER A 108 5.04 15.34 -24.75
CA SER A 108 4.53 14.43 -25.75
C SER A 108 5.65 14.26 -26.77
N VAL A 109 6.50 13.25 -26.56
CA VAL A 109 7.33 12.70 -27.61
C VAL A 109 6.33 12.07 -28.57
N ARG A 110 5.82 12.90 -29.50
CA ARG A 110 5.18 12.47 -30.73
C ARG A 110 6.22 11.63 -31.46
N ARG A 111 6.33 10.34 -31.11
CA ARG A 111 6.82 9.34 -32.05
C ARG A 111 5.86 9.42 -33.21
N ARG A 112 6.28 10.11 -34.27
CA ARG A 112 5.66 10.01 -35.58
C ARG A 112 5.87 8.56 -36.01
N VAL A 113 4.98 7.66 -35.59
CA VAL A 113 4.80 6.38 -36.23
C VAL A 113 4.07 6.71 -37.53
N ALA A 114 4.87 7.08 -38.53
CA ALA A 114 4.41 7.10 -39.91
C ALA A 114 3.97 5.66 -40.21
N GLY A 115 2.68 5.50 -40.49
CA GLY A 115 2.07 4.20 -40.70
C GLY A 115 2.71 3.44 -41.85
N LEU A 116 2.94 2.16 -41.61
CA LEU A 116 2.89 1.14 -42.65
C LEU A 116 1.68 0.26 -42.32
N VAL A 117 0.51 0.71 -42.79
CA VAL A 117 -0.71 -0.10 -42.84
C VAL A 117 -0.55 -1.07 -44.00
N VAL A 118 0.17 -2.18 -43.78
CA VAL A 118 -0.01 -3.42 -44.53
C VAL A 118 0.49 -4.57 -43.64
N ALA A 119 -0.43 -5.31 -43.00
CA ALA A 119 -0.39 -6.78 -42.90
C ALA A 119 -1.37 -7.29 -41.82
N GLY A 120 -2.56 -7.71 -42.24
CA GLY A 120 -3.32 -8.83 -41.67
C GLY A 120 -3.82 -8.74 -40.22
N VAL A 121 -4.95 -9.41 -39.98
CA VAL A 121 -5.50 -9.72 -38.64
C VAL A 121 -4.42 -10.19 -37.64
N GLY A 122 -3.35 -10.84 -38.13
CA GLY A 122 -2.23 -11.32 -37.32
C GLY A 122 -1.38 -10.24 -36.64
N VAL A 123 -1.07 -9.10 -37.25
CA VAL A 123 -0.19 -8.08 -36.62
C VAL A 123 -0.94 -7.32 -35.52
N ALA A 124 -2.23 -7.04 -35.71
CA ALA A 124 -3.08 -6.46 -34.67
C ALA A 124 -3.24 -7.42 -33.48
N ALA A 125 -3.44 -8.71 -33.74
CA ALA A 125 -3.51 -9.72 -32.68
C ALA A 125 -2.20 -9.86 -31.89
N VAL A 126 -1.04 -9.76 -32.55
CA VAL A 126 0.27 -9.78 -31.86
C VAL A 126 0.47 -8.52 -30.99
N GLY A 127 0.07 -7.35 -31.48
CA GLY A 127 0.12 -6.10 -30.70
C GLY A 127 -0.78 -6.16 -29.46
N LEU A 128 -2.01 -6.65 -29.61
CA LEU A 128 -2.96 -6.85 -28.50
C LEU A 128 -2.47 -7.93 -27.53
N PHE A 129 -1.86 -9.01 -28.02
CA PHE A 129 -1.29 -10.07 -27.18
C PHE A 129 -0.13 -9.58 -26.29
N ALA A 130 0.73 -8.72 -26.84
CA ALA A 130 1.83 -8.08 -26.09
C ALA A 130 1.32 -7.02 -25.11
N LEU A 131 0.29 -6.25 -25.49
CA LEU A 131 -0.38 -5.32 -24.58
C LEU A 131 -1.21 -5.99 -23.48
N GLY A 132 -1.67 -7.23 -23.72
CA GLY A 132 -2.42 -8.05 -22.77
C GLY A 132 -1.55 -8.88 -21.83
N GLU A 133 -0.24 -8.63 -21.81
CA GLU A 133 0.68 -9.18 -20.81
C GLU A 133 0.43 -8.42 -19.48
N SER A 134 -0.15 -9.11 -18.51
CA SER A 134 -0.48 -8.53 -17.21
C SER A 134 0.81 -8.13 -16.48
N PRO A 135 0.89 -6.94 -15.87
CA PRO A 135 2.07 -6.54 -15.12
C PRO A 135 2.29 -7.50 -13.96
N LEU A 136 3.56 -7.83 -13.69
CA LEU A 136 3.92 -8.69 -12.57
C LEU A 136 3.84 -7.88 -11.26
N VAL A 137 3.13 -8.40 -10.28
CA VAL A 137 2.95 -7.80 -8.95
C VAL A 137 3.81 -8.56 -7.95
N THR A 138 4.85 -7.91 -7.47
CA THR A 138 5.71 -8.45 -6.43
C THR A 138 5.28 -7.85 -5.08
N PRO A 139 4.72 -8.64 -4.15
CA PRO A 139 4.34 -8.15 -2.83
C PRO A 139 5.58 -7.76 -2.00
N ASP A 140 5.43 -6.80 -1.09
CA ASP A 140 6.51 -6.44 -0.17
C ASP A 140 6.68 -7.55 0.88
N LEU A 141 7.90 -8.10 0.97
CA LEU A 141 8.25 -9.19 1.89
C LEU A 141 8.89 -8.67 3.18
N HIS A 142 8.98 -7.35 3.33
CA HIS A 142 9.60 -6.75 4.50
C HIS A 142 8.69 -6.83 5.72
N ARG A 143 9.21 -7.33 6.84
CA ARG A 143 8.43 -7.56 8.09
C ARG A 143 7.72 -6.33 8.65
N SER A 144 8.13 -5.12 8.26
CA SER A 144 7.48 -3.89 8.72
C SER A 144 6.36 -3.41 7.80
N ASP A 145 6.17 -4.00 6.61
CA ASP A 145 5.08 -3.63 5.70
C ASP A 145 3.70 -3.78 6.35
N PRO A 146 3.37 -4.90 7.02
CA PRO A 146 2.04 -5.08 7.62
C PRO A 146 1.71 -3.99 8.64
N LEU A 147 2.67 -3.67 9.52
CA LEU A 147 2.51 -2.62 10.52
C LEU A 147 2.39 -1.22 9.87
N ARG A 148 3.08 -0.99 8.75
CA ARG A 148 2.98 0.28 8.01
C ARG A 148 1.64 0.44 7.33
N VAL A 149 1.10 -0.63 6.75
CA VAL A 149 -0.21 -0.64 6.09
C VAL A 149 -1.31 -0.34 7.11
N LEU A 150 -1.36 -1.07 8.21
CA LEU A 150 -2.32 -0.82 9.30
C LEU A 150 -2.19 0.60 9.87
N ALA A 151 -0.96 1.08 10.09
CA ALA A 151 -0.73 2.45 10.56
C ALA A 151 -1.15 3.55 9.57
N GLN A 152 -1.32 3.25 8.28
CA GLN A 152 -1.80 4.19 7.27
C GLN A 152 -3.32 4.14 7.08
N ALA A 153 -3.93 2.99 7.36
CA ALA A 153 -5.37 2.76 7.37
C ALA A 153 -6.09 3.40 8.56
N THR A 154 -5.41 3.61 9.70
CA THR A 154 -6.02 4.30 10.85
C THR A 154 -6.70 5.61 10.39
N PRO A 155 -8.00 5.79 10.70
CA PRO A 155 -8.80 6.83 10.08
C PRO A 155 -8.23 8.20 10.39
N ARG A 156 -7.53 8.79 9.41
CA ARG A 156 -7.20 10.21 9.45
C ARG A 156 -8.52 10.94 9.31
N THR A 157 -8.89 11.67 10.35
CA THR A 157 -10.03 12.60 10.38
C THR A 157 -9.80 13.76 9.42
N THR A 158 -9.72 13.49 8.13
CA THR A 158 -9.60 14.48 7.06
C THR A 158 -10.49 13.99 5.93
N GLY A 159 -11.74 14.46 5.97
CA GLY A 159 -12.75 14.14 5.00
C GLY A 159 -12.29 14.40 3.57
N ALA A 160 -12.35 13.35 2.77
CA ALA A 160 -12.46 13.45 1.33
C ALA A 160 -13.42 12.33 0.88
N HIS A 161 -14.71 12.55 1.07
CA HIS A 161 -15.71 11.74 0.38
C HIS A 161 -15.63 12.02 -1.12
N VAL A 162 -15.52 10.97 -1.91
CA VAL A 162 -15.89 10.99 -3.33
C VAL A 162 -17.14 10.13 -3.48
N VAL A 163 -18.30 10.77 -3.59
CA VAL A 163 -19.49 10.16 -4.22
C VAL A 163 -19.97 11.15 -5.28
N GLY A 164 -19.94 10.71 -6.54
CA GLY A 164 -20.65 11.35 -7.65
C GLY A 164 -20.29 12.82 -7.93
N GLY A 165 -19.09 13.08 -8.46
CA GLY A 165 -18.83 14.18 -9.39
C GLY A 165 -19.49 15.55 -9.13
N ALA A 166 -19.55 16.06 -7.90
CA ALA A 166 -19.87 17.47 -7.61
C ALA A 166 -19.28 17.88 -6.27
N ARG A 167 -18.34 18.85 -6.28
CA ARG A 167 -17.78 19.43 -5.05
C ARG A 167 -18.89 20.17 -4.29
N THR A 168 -19.19 19.73 -3.08
CA THR A 168 -19.94 20.52 -2.11
C THR A 168 -18.99 20.85 -0.97
N GLU A 169 -18.72 22.13 -0.72
CA GLU A 169 -17.94 22.54 0.45
C GLU A 169 -18.74 22.31 1.74
N PRO A 170 -18.14 21.76 2.81
CA PRO A 170 -18.87 21.52 4.04
C PRO A 170 -18.99 22.82 4.85
N ALA A 171 -20.21 23.32 4.96
CA ALA A 171 -20.61 24.22 6.03
C ALA A 171 -21.14 23.38 7.19
N GLY A 172 -20.31 23.12 8.21
CA GLY A 172 -20.72 22.43 9.43
C GLY A 172 -19.55 22.13 10.36
N GLU A 173 -19.72 22.35 11.66
CA GLU A 173 -18.70 22.13 12.70
C GLU A 173 -18.21 20.67 12.75
N PRO A 174 -16.93 20.43 13.11
CA PRO A 174 -16.35 19.08 13.12
C PRO A 174 -17.01 18.20 14.20
N GLY A 175 -17.82 17.25 13.74
CA GLY A 175 -18.32 16.14 14.54
C GLY A 175 -17.25 15.06 14.71
N THR A 176 -17.04 14.61 15.94
CA THR A 176 -16.03 13.63 16.34
C THR A 176 -16.60 12.20 16.23
N GLY A 177 -16.28 11.49 15.14
CA GLY A 177 -16.51 10.06 14.95
C GLY A 177 -16.25 9.63 13.50
N PRO A 178 -15.82 8.37 13.23
CA PRO A 178 -15.76 7.86 11.86
C PRO A 178 -17.17 7.88 11.27
N VAL A 179 -17.34 8.50 10.10
CA VAL A 179 -18.60 8.45 9.35
C VAL A 179 -18.62 7.09 8.68
N ALA A 180 -19.34 6.13 9.26
CA ALA A 180 -19.49 4.80 8.69
C ALA A 180 -20.06 4.91 7.26
N VAL A 181 -19.56 4.09 6.35
CA VAL A 181 -20.16 3.93 5.02
C VAL A 181 -21.56 3.36 5.22
N GLU A 182 -22.60 4.16 4.96
CA GLU A 182 -23.99 3.83 5.33
C GLU A 182 -24.53 2.55 4.66
N ASP A 183 -23.96 2.15 3.51
CA ASP A 183 -24.27 0.90 2.82
C ASP A 183 -23.02 0.33 2.12
N ALA A 184 -22.28 -0.54 2.81
CA ALA A 184 -21.10 -1.19 2.26
C ALA A 184 -21.42 -2.07 1.04
N GLY A 185 -22.61 -2.68 0.98
CA GLY A 185 -23.01 -3.54 -0.13
C GLY A 185 -23.14 -2.78 -1.43
N ALA A 186 -23.82 -1.63 -1.40
CA ALA A 186 -23.96 -0.76 -2.57
C ALA A 186 -22.60 -0.20 -3.06
N VAL A 187 -21.67 0.07 -2.15
CA VAL A 187 -20.32 0.53 -2.50
C VAL A 187 -19.51 -0.58 -3.18
N LEU A 188 -19.56 -1.82 -2.67
CA LEU A 188 -18.88 -2.96 -3.28
C LEU A 188 -19.47 -3.29 -4.67
N GLU A 189 -20.79 -3.23 -4.83
CA GLU A 189 -21.46 -3.41 -6.13
C GLU A 189 -21.00 -2.33 -7.13
N ALA A 190 -20.92 -1.07 -6.70
CA ALA A 190 -20.43 0.01 -7.54
C ALA A 190 -18.94 -0.13 -7.93
N LEU A 191 -18.12 -0.78 -7.10
CA LEU A 191 -16.72 -1.08 -7.41
C LEU A 191 -16.59 -2.26 -8.38
N ASP A 192 -17.40 -3.31 -8.23
CA ASP A 192 -17.47 -4.43 -9.20
C ASP A 192 -17.92 -3.95 -10.58
N ASP A 193 -18.89 -3.02 -10.65
CA ASP A 193 -19.31 -2.36 -11.89
C ASP A 193 -18.17 -1.56 -12.56
N GLN A 194 -17.19 -1.10 -11.78
CA GLN A 194 -15.97 -0.44 -12.26
C GLN A 194 -14.86 -1.42 -12.67
N GLY A 195 -15.08 -2.73 -12.47
CA GLY A 195 -14.15 -3.80 -12.81
C GLY A 195 -13.19 -4.19 -11.69
N TRP A 196 -13.40 -3.71 -10.46
CA TRP A 196 -12.68 -4.19 -9.28
C TRP A 196 -13.16 -5.59 -8.90
N THR A 197 -12.32 -6.38 -8.23
CA THR A 197 -12.66 -7.77 -7.91
C THR A 197 -13.57 -7.84 -6.69
N CYS A 198 -13.22 -7.10 -5.63
CA CYS A 198 -13.98 -6.89 -4.40
C CYS A 198 -14.51 -8.13 -3.66
N PRO A 199 -14.75 -8.05 -2.35
CA PRO A 199 -15.58 -9.03 -1.67
C PRO A 199 -17.01 -9.01 -2.27
N THR A 200 -17.59 -10.18 -2.53
CA THR A 200 -19.00 -10.27 -2.99
C THR A 200 -19.98 -9.80 -1.91
N ALA A 201 -19.64 -10.06 -0.65
CA ALA A 201 -20.31 -9.51 0.53
C ALA A 201 -19.32 -9.51 1.70
N LEU A 202 -19.40 -8.52 2.59
CA LEU A 202 -18.57 -8.52 3.79
C LEU A 202 -19.00 -9.65 4.74
N PRO A 203 -18.05 -10.44 5.30
CA PRO A 203 -18.38 -11.42 6.31
C PRO A 203 -18.97 -10.78 7.58
N PRO A 204 -19.72 -11.55 8.39
CA PRO A 204 -20.30 -11.03 9.62
C PRO A 204 -19.25 -10.37 10.54
N GLY A 205 -19.54 -9.15 10.98
CA GLY A 205 -18.69 -8.39 11.89
C GLY A 205 -17.57 -7.59 11.22
N PHE A 206 -17.45 -7.65 9.89
CA PHE A 206 -16.67 -6.68 9.13
C PHE A 206 -17.51 -5.46 8.77
N GLU A 207 -16.93 -4.27 8.91
CA GLU A 207 -17.53 -3.00 8.47
C GLU A 207 -16.56 -2.26 7.56
N LEU A 208 -17.08 -1.69 6.46
CA LEU A 208 -16.28 -0.85 5.56
C LEU A 208 -16.11 0.55 6.17
N VAL A 209 -14.87 0.93 6.43
CA VAL A 209 -14.50 2.20 7.07
C VAL A 209 -14.17 3.25 6.03
N ASP A 210 -13.31 2.90 5.05
CA ASP A 210 -12.87 3.82 4.00
C ASP A 210 -12.58 3.07 2.69
N VAL A 211 -12.64 3.80 1.57
CA VAL A 211 -12.33 3.29 0.23
C VAL A 211 -11.43 4.30 -0.48
N ARG A 212 -10.28 3.85 -0.95
CA ARG A 212 -9.33 4.68 -1.69
C ARG A 212 -9.05 4.04 -3.05
N ASP A 213 -9.47 4.71 -4.11
CA ASP A 213 -9.19 4.32 -5.49
C ASP A 213 -8.10 5.24 -6.08
N ASP A 214 -6.98 4.65 -6.49
CA ASP A 214 -5.96 5.29 -7.31
C ASP A 214 -6.03 4.73 -8.74
N ALA A 215 -6.96 5.26 -9.53
CA ALA A 215 -7.17 4.89 -10.93
C ALA A 215 -5.90 5.05 -11.80
N ALA A 216 -4.96 5.91 -11.42
CA ALA A 216 -3.71 6.10 -12.18
C ALA A 216 -2.71 4.96 -11.93
N ARG A 217 -2.75 4.35 -10.74
CA ARG A 217 -1.95 3.17 -10.38
C ARG A 217 -2.71 1.86 -10.53
N HIS A 218 -4.00 1.90 -10.85
CA HIS A 218 -4.88 0.73 -10.83
C HIS A 218 -4.74 -0.03 -9.49
N LEU A 219 -4.81 0.72 -8.40
CA LEU A 219 -4.80 0.22 -7.02
C LEU A 219 -6.07 0.67 -6.30
N LEU A 220 -6.80 -0.29 -5.74
CA LEU A 220 -7.91 -0.05 -4.82
C LEU A 220 -7.50 -0.49 -3.41
N GLU A 221 -7.81 0.32 -2.41
CA GLU A 221 -7.61 0.02 -1.00
C GLU A 221 -8.94 0.14 -0.25
N LEU A 222 -9.27 -0.89 0.53
CA LEU A 222 -10.44 -0.96 1.40
C LEU A 222 -9.97 -1.07 2.85
N ASP A 223 -10.33 -0.09 3.67
CA ASP A 223 -10.08 -0.11 5.10
C ASP A 223 -11.31 -0.71 5.79
N LEU A 224 -11.11 -1.79 6.54
CA LEU A 224 -12.17 -2.55 7.20
C LEU A 224 -11.94 -2.59 8.70
N ALA A 225 -13.02 -2.36 9.47
CA ALA A 225 -13.06 -2.76 10.87
C ALA A 225 -13.37 -4.26 10.92
N ALA A 226 -12.56 -5.03 11.66
CA ALA A 226 -12.77 -6.45 11.90
C ALA A 226 -13.35 -6.65 13.32
N PRO A 227 -13.97 -7.81 13.63
CA PRO A 227 -14.56 -8.09 14.95
C PRO A 227 -13.63 -7.86 16.16
N ASP A 228 -12.35 -8.13 15.99
CA ASP A 228 -11.29 -8.15 17.00
C ASP A 228 -10.10 -7.25 16.66
N GLY A 229 -10.19 -6.45 15.59
CA GLY A 229 -9.15 -5.50 15.19
C GLY A 229 -9.44 -4.79 13.87
N GLU A 230 -8.44 -4.70 13.00
CA GLU A 230 -8.50 -3.94 11.75
C GLU A 230 -7.97 -4.79 10.59
N ALA A 231 -8.51 -4.58 9.39
CA ALA A 231 -8.06 -5.23 8.17
C ALA A 231 -7.99 -4.23 7.01
N VAL A 232 -6.98 -4.37 6.16
CA VAL A 232 -6.79 -3.57 4.96
C VAL A 232 -6.69 -4.52 3.78
N VAL A 233 -7.51 -4.29 2.76
CA VAL A 233 -7.46 -5.03 1.50
C VAL A 233 -6.93 -4.11 0.42
N ARG A 234 -5.91 -4.55 -0.31
CA ARG A 234 -5.37 -3.90 -1.49
C ARG A 234 -5.61 -4.78 -2.72
N GLU A 235 -6.25 -4.24 -3.73
CA GLU A 235 -6.46 -4.90 -5.02
C GLU A 235 -5.61 -4.22 -6.08
N GLN A 236 -4.77 -5.00 -6.77
CA GLN A 236 -3.92 -4.51 -7.84
C GLN A 236 -4.06 -5.38 -9.09
N ALA A 237 -4.38 -4.77 -10.22
CA ALA A 237 -4.43 -5.48 -11.50
C ALA A 237 -3.03 -6.02 -11.88
N GLY A 238 -2.94 -7.30 -12.17
CA GLY A 238 -1.68 -7.94 -12.55
C GLY A 238 -1.61 -9.43 -12.21
N LEU A 239 -0.43 -10.00 -12.45
CA LEU A 239 -0.10 -11.38 -12.13
C LEU A 239 0.84 -11.44 -10.92
N LEU A 240 0.51 -12.24 -9.92
CA LEU A 240 1.33 -12.43 -8.73
C LEU A 240 2.69 -13.03 -9.09
N ASP A 241 3.77 -12.42 -8.60
CA ASP A 241 5.13 -12.94 -8.71
C ASP A 241 5.35 -14.16 -7.79
N ALA A 242 4.88 -15.33 -8.23
CA ALA A 242 5.06 -16.57 -7.50
C ALA A 242 6.54 -16.94 -7.27
N SER A 243 7.46 -16.38 -8.06
CA SER A 243 8.91 -16.63 -7.88
C SER A 243 9.48 -15.87 -6.70
N ALA A 244 9.00 -14.65 -6.44
CA ALA A 244 9.34 -13.89 -5.24
C ALA A 244 8.80 -14.55 -3.96
N LEU A 245 7.73 -15.35 -4.08
CA LEU A 245 7.08 -16.08 -3.00
C LEU A 245 7.63 -17.50 -2.79
N ALA A 246 8.76 -17.84 -3.41
CA ALA A 246 9.36 -19.17 -3.28
C ALA A 246 9.74 -19.45 -1.81
N GLY A 247 9.04 -20.42 -1.20
CA GLY A 247 9.24 -20.82 0.20
C GLY A 247 8.32 -20.14 1.21
N ALA A 248 7.43 -19.24 0.78
CA ALA A 248 6.33 -18.77 1.62
C ALA A 248 5.36 -19.92 1.94
N GLU A 249 4.81 -19.90 3.15
CA GLU A 249 3.77 -20.85 3.53
C GLU A 249 2.51 -20.61 2.69
N THR A 250 1.83 -21.70 2.30
CA THR A 250 0.58 -21.61 1.54
C THR A 250 -0.58 -22.17 2.35
N TRP A 251 -1.68 -21.43 2.34
CA TRP A 251 -2.93 -21.76 2.99
C TRP A 251 -4.05 -21.86 1.95
N ASP A 252 -4.78 -22.98 1.93
CA ASP A 252 -5.94 -23.14 1.04
C ASP A 252 -7.21 -22.68 1.75
N VAL A 253 -7.91 -21.70 1.16
CA VAL A 253 -9.15 -21.12 1.68
C VAL A 253 -10.22 -21.17 0.60
N ASP A 254 -11.15 -22.12 0.74
CA ASP A 254 -12.29 -22.30 -0.17
C ASP A 254 -11.84 -22.39 -1.65
N GLY A 255 -10.74 -23.11 -1.91
CA GLY A 255 -10.17 -23.29 -3.25
C GLY A 255 -9.25 -22.16 -3.73
N ARG A 256 -8.98 -21.15 -2.88
CA ARG A 256 -7.99 -20.09 -3.13
C ARG A 256 -6.68 -20.48 -2.50
N ARG A 257 -5.61 -20.54 -3.29
CA ARG A 257 -4.24 -20.72 -2.78
C ARG A 257 -3.72 -19.38 -2.30
N VAL A 258 -3.67 -19.20 -0.99
CA VAL A 258 -3.20 -18.00 -0.32
C VAL A 258 -1.75 -18.18 0.11
N HIS A 259 -0.91 -17.19 -0.13
CA HIS A 259 0.46 -17.14 0.38
C HIS A 259 0.49 -16.32 1.67
N VAL A 260 1.05 -16.89 2.73
CA VAL A 260 1.20 -16.24 4.04
C VAL A 260 2.61 -15.63 4.13
N LEU A 261 2.65 -14.30 4.23
CA LEU A 261 3.88 -13.51 4.35
C LEU A 261 4.23 -13.20 5.80
N SER A 262 3.20 -13.06 6.65
CA SER A 262 3.28 -12.87 8.10
C SER A 262 2.02 -13.45 8.76
N ASP A 263 2.16 -13.96 9.98
CA ASP A 263 1.09 -14.47 10.84
C ASP A 263 0.78 -13.52 12.02
N GLU A 264 1.70 -12.63 12.39
CA GLU A 264 1.52 -11.61 13.44
C GLU A 264 2.10 -10.24 13.04
N PRO A 265 1.26 -9.28 12.57
CA PRO A 265 -0.13 -9.44 12.15
C PRO A 265 -0.21 -10.28 10.86
N TRP A 266 -1.40 -10.75 10.50
CA TRP A 266 -1.61 -11.52 9.27
C TRP A 266 -1.32 -10.64 8.05
N HIS A 267 -0.49 -11.16 7.16
CA HIS A 267 -0.27 -10.59 5.82
C HIS A 267 -0.34 -11.70 4.82
N VAL A 268 -1.37 -11.68 4.00
CA VAL A 268 -1.68 -12.74 3.06
C VAL A 268 -1.91 -12.18 1.66
N VAL A 269 -1.47 -12.92 0.64
CA VAL A 269 -1.60 -12.49 -0.76
C VAL A 269 -2.02 -13.67 -1.64
N TRP A 270 -2.92 -13.42 -2.59
CA TRP A 270 -3.33 -14.43 -3.56
C TRP A 270 -3.73 -13.82 -4.90
N GLN A 271 -3.81 -14.67 -5.92
CA GLN A 271 -4.33 -14.31 -7.24
C GLN A 271 -5.82 -14.61 -7.30
N SER A 272 -6.62 -13.64 -7.76
CA SER A 272 -8.00 -13.86 -8.21
C SER A 272 -8.20 -13.28 -9.61
N GLY A 273 -8.34 -14.15 -10.61
CA GLY A 273 -8.46 -13.75 -12.01
C GLY A 273 -7.25 -12.94 -12.45
N ASP A 274 -7.49 -11.72 -12.94
CA ASP A 274 -6.45 -10.77 -13.38
C ASP A 274 -5.99 -9.80 -12.26
N THR A 275 -6.35 -10.07 -11.00
CA THR A 275 -6.09 -9.19 -9.85
C THR A 275 -5.29 -9.93 -8.78
N VAL A 276 -4.32 -9.24 -8.21
CA VAL A 276 -3.65 -9.65 -6.98
C VAL A 276 -4.35 -8.98 -5.80
N ILE A 277 -4.76 -9.80 -4.83
CA ILE A 277 -5.36 -9.34 -3.59
C ILE A 277 -4.31 -9.49 -2.48
N ASP A 278 -3.98 -8.39 -1.81
CA ASP A 278 -3.06 -8.32 -0.67
C ASP A 278 -3.86 -7.84 0.56
N VAL A 279 -3.88 -8.67 1.60
CA VAL A 279 -4.63 -8.41 2.83
C VAL A 279 -3.67 -8.36 4.00
N VAL A 280 -3.74 -7.26 4.76
CA VAL A 280 -3.07 -7.12 6.04
C VAL A 280 -4.13 -6.98 7.12
N ALA A 281 -4.08 -7.81 8.16
CA ALA A 281 -5.08 -7.79 9.23
C ALA A 281 -4.49 -8.11 10.60
N ASP A 282 -4.90 -7.33 11.61
CA ASP A 282 -4.63 -7.60 13.02
C ASP A 282 -5.89 -8.25 13.62
N THR A 283 -6.04 -9.55 13.40
CA THR A 283 -7.25 -10.34 13.74
C THR A 283 -6.91 -11.82 13.80
N GLU A 284 -7.81 -12.66 14.31
CA GLU A 284 -7.68 -14.11 14.31
C GLU A 284 -7.69 -14.73 12.90
N GLN A 285 -7.01 -15.86 12.73
CA GLN A 285 -6.91 -16.58 11.45
C GLN A 285 -8.28 -16.93 10.86
N GLU A 286 -9.25 -17.34 11.68
CA GLU A 286 -10.59 -17.70 11.23
C GLU A 286 -11.31 -16.50 10.59
N THR A 287 -11.10 -15.31 11.15
CA THR A 287 -11.62 -14.04 10.64
C THR A 287 -10.98 -13.66 9.30
N VAL A 288 -9.66 -13.83 9.16
CA VAL A 288 -8.96 -13.69 7.87
C VAL A 288 -9.49 -14.68 6.84
N ALA A 289 -9.75 -15.93 7.24
CA ALA A 289 -10.26 -16.98 6.35
C ALA A 289 -11.63 -16.59 5.77
N ALA A 290 -12.51 -16.06 6.62
CA ALA A 290 -13.83 -15.59 6.20
C ALA A 290 -13.73 -14.44 5.20
N LEU A 291 -12.80 -13.49 5.43
CA LEU A 291 -12.55 -12.38 4.50
C LEU A 291 -12.01 -12.88 3.15
N VAL A 292 -11.04 -13.79 3.13
CA VAL A 292 -10.51 -14.38 1.90
C VAL A 292 -11.59 -15.12 1.12
N ALA A 293 -12.44 -15.90 1.81
CA ALA A 293 -13.53 -16.64 1.19
C ALA A 293 -14.60 -15.72 0.55
N ALA A 294 -14.71 -14.47 1.00
CA ALA A 294 -15.65 -13.50 0.45
C ALA A 294 -15.29 -13.00 -0.97
N PHE A 295 -14.03 -13.13 -1.39
CA PHE A 295 -13.60 -12.78 -2.75
C PHE A 295 -13.94 -13.88 -3.74
N PRO A 296 -14.24 -13.59 -5.01
CA PRO A 296 -14.51 -14.63 -6.00
C PRO A 296 -13.27 -15.51 -6.25
N ALA A 297 -13.46 -16.83 -6.36
CA ALA A 297 -12.42 -17.78 -6.77
C ALA A 297 -12.34 -17.84 -8.30
N ARG A 298 -11.61 -16.89 -8.90
CA ARG A 298 -11.38 -16.83 -10.35
C ARG A 298 -9.97 -17.32 -10.67
N ASP A 299 -9.84 -18.27 -11.59
CA ASP A 299 -8.53 -18.68 -12.12
C ASP A 299 -7.99 -17.62 -13.09
N TYR A 300 -6.67 -17.40 -13.10
CA TYR A 300 -6.03 -16.57 -14.12
C TYR A 300 -6.05 -17.27 -15.48
N ASP A 301 -6.69 -16.65 -16.48
CA ASP A 301 -6.69 -17.17 -17.86
C ASP A 301 -5.47 -16.64 -18.64
N ALA A 302 -4.45 -17.50 -18.75
CA ALA A 302 -3.25 -17.26 -19.55
C ALA A 302 -3.45 -17.50 -21.06
N GLY A 303 -4.65 -17.90 -21.48
CA GLY A 303 -5.00 -18.23 -22.86
C GLY A 303 -4.81 -17.06 -23.82
N VAL A 304 -4.43 -17.38 -25.07
CA VAL A 304 -4.25 -16.39 -26.14
C VAL A 304 -5.49 -15.50 -26.35
N PRO A 305 -6.74 -16.02 -26.35
CA PRO A 305 -7.94 -15.17 -26.48
C PRO A 305 -8.09 -14.17 -25.34
N ALA A 306 -7.86 -14.59 -24.09
CA ALA A 306 -7.94 -13.74 -22.92
C ALA A 306 -6.86 -12.63 -22.93
N ARG A 307 -5.66 -12.96 -23.42
CA ARG A 307 -4.61 -11.96 -23.64
C ARG A 307 -5.00 -10.93 -24.69
N ILE A 308 -5.59 -11.35 -25.81
CA ILE A 308 -6.03 -10.44 -26.87
C ILE A 308 -7.16 -9.53 -26.37
N SER A 309 -8.13 -10.05 -25.61
CA SER A 309 -9.21 -9.23 -25.05
C SER A 309 -8.69 -8.23 -24.02
N ARG A 310 -7.75 -8.61 -23.14
CA ARG A 310 -7.10 -7.69 -22.20
C ARG A 310 -6.38 -6.56 -22.95
N GLY A 311 -5.54 -6.91 -23.94
CA GLY A 311 -4.85 -5.91 -24.74
C GLY A 311 -5.80 -4.97 -25.49
N TRP A 312 -6.98 -5.45 -25.87
CA TRP A 312 -8.02 -4.62 -26.48
C TRP A 312 -8.61 -3.65 -25.46
N THR A 313 -8.97 -4.11 -24.26
CA THR A 313 -9.47 -3.25 -23.18
C THR A 313 -8.45 -2.18 -22.79
N THR A 314 -7.17 -2.53 -22.64
CA THR A 314 -6.09 -1.58 -22.38
C THR A 314 -5.97 -0.53 -23.50
N MET A 315 -6.05 -0.98 -24.76
CA MET A 315 -5.99 -0.07 -25.91
C MET A 315 -7.18 0.88 -25.96
N THR A 316 -8.41 0.39 -25.72
CA THR A 316 -9.62 1.23 -25.74
C THR A 316 -9.71 2.15 -24.52
N GLY A 317 -9.25 1.71 -23.35
CA GLY A 317 -9.17 2.54 -22.15
C GLY A 317 -8.22 3.72 -22.36
N ALA A 318 -7.07 3.50 -23.00
CA ALA A 318 -6.13 4.57 -23.33
C ALA A 318 -6.66 5.58 -24.38
N LEU A 319 -7.64 5.19 -25.19
CA LEU A 319 -8.25 6.05 -26.21
C LEU A 319 -9.44 6.85 -25.67
N GLY A 320 -10.16 6.31 -24.67
CA GLY A 320 -11.32 6.95 -24.04
C GLY A 320 -11.01 8.14 -23.13
N THR A 321 -9.74 8.37 -22.80
CA THR A 321 -9.28 9.50 -21.96
C THR A 321 -8.76 10.69 -22.79
N SER A 322 -9.21 10.85 -24.05
CA SER A 322 -8.77 11.91 -24.97
C SER A 322 -9.79 13.04 -25.11
#